data_AF-A0A820NJV8-F1
#
_entry.id   AF-A0A820NJV8-F1
#
_cell.length_a   1.000
_cell.length_b   1.000
_cell.length_c   1.000
_cell.angle_alpha   90.00
_cell.angle_beta   90.00
_cell.angle_gamma   90.00
#
_symmetry.space_group_name_H-M   'P 1'
#
loop_
_entity.id
_entity.type
_entity.pdbx_description
1 polymer ?
#
loop_
_entity_poly.entity_id
_entity_poly.type
_entity_poly.pdbx_seq_one_letter_code
_entity_poly.pdbx_strand_id
1 'polypeptide(L)' 'TAVVCPIIDVINDDDFAYLTGSDMTWGGFNWRLNFRWYPVPNREEIRRNYDHSLPLLSPTMAGGLFT' A
#
# COMPACT_ATOMS: atom_id res chain seq x y z
N THR A 1 13.56 -11.07 9.51
CA THR A 1 13.26 -9.71 10.01
C THR A 1 12.33 -9.05 9.02
N ALA A 2 11.32 -8.32 9.49
CA ALA A 2 10.32 -7.67 8.62
C ALA A 2 9.99 -6.29 9.20
N VAL A 3 9.74 -5.31 8.32
CA VAL A 3 9.15 -4.01 8.64
C VAL A 3 7.78 -4.01 7.99
N VAL A 4 6.72 -3.72 8.75
CA VAL A 4 5.34 -3.78 8.25
C VAL A 4 4.69 -2.41 8.23
N CYS A 5 3.88 -2.14 7.21
CA CYS A 5 3.11 -0.91 7.06
C CYS A 5 1.62 -1.23 6.97
N PRO A 6 0.74 -0.43 7.59
CA PRO A 6 -0.70 -0.59 7.45
C PRO A 6 -1.17 -0.15 6.06
N ILE A 7 -2.37 -0.58 5.67
CA ILE A 7 -3.13 0.09 4.61
C ILE A 7 -3.44 1.51 5.12
N ILE A 8 -3.18 2.51 4.29
CA ILE A 8 -3.33 3.92 4.65
C ILE A 8 -4.66 4.41 4.09
N ASP A 9 -5.64 4.56 4.96
CA ASP A 9 -6.91 5.21 4.64
C ASP A 9 -6.74 6.74 4.54
N VAL A 10 -7.66 7.39 3.85
CA VAL A 10 -7.59 8.83 3.57
C VAL A 10 -8.56 9.57 4.48
N ILE A 11 -8.06 10.58 5.19
CA ILE A 11 -8.89 11.60 5.82
C ILE A 11 -8.89 12.79 4.85
N ASN A 12 -10.06 13.15 4.33
CA ASN A 12 -10.21 14.27 3.41
C ASN A 12 -9.82 15.58 4.11
N ASP A 13 -9.02 16.42 3.44
CA ASP A 13 -8.52 17.68 3.99
C ASP A 13 -9.57 18.79 4.05
N ASP A 14 -10.63 18.71 3.25
CA ASP A 14 -11.71 19.70 3.22
C ASP A 14 -12.74 19.48 4.35
N ASP A 15 -13.19 18.24 4.55
CA ASP A 15 -14.33 17.90 5.41
C ASP A 15 -14.02 16.86 6.51
N PHE A 16 -12.77 16.39 6.61
CA PHE A 16 -12.34 15.35 7.56
C PHE A 16 -13.10 14.02 7.41
N ALA A 17 -13.77 13.78 6.28
CA ALA A 17 -14.41 12.51 6.02
C ALA A 17 -13.37 11.38 5.97
N TYR A 18 -13.70 10.26 6.62
CA TYR A 18 -12.90 9.05 6.57
C TYR A 18 -13.24 8.24 5.33
N LEU A 19 -12.25 8.04 4.46
CA LEU A 19 -12.37 7.32 3.21
C LEU A 19 -11.44 6.11 3.23
N THR A 20 -11.98 4.93 2.96
CA THR A 20 -11.20 3.69 2.94
C THR A 20 -10.25 3.66 1.76
N GLY A 21 -8.98 3.39 2.03
CA GLY A 21 -7.92 3.19 1.05
C GLY A 21 -8.07 1.85 0.32
N SER A 22 -7.32 1.72 -0.78
CA SER A 22 -7.30 0.48 -1.57
C SER A 22 -6.19 -0.45 -1.11
N ASP A 23 -6.57 -1.68 -0.77
CA ASP A 23 -5.66 -2.81 -0.50
C ASP A 23 -4.97 -3.36 -1.75
N MET A 24 -5.42 -2.94 -2.94
CA MET A 24 -4.87 -3.33 -4.25
C MET A 24 -3.82 -2.35 -4.77
N THR A 25 -3.19 -1.58 -3.87
CA THR A 25 -2.09 -0.67 -4.20
C THR A 25 -0.84 -0.95 -3.37
N TRP A 26 0.32 -0.74 -4.00
CA TRP A 26 1.63 -0.88 -3.35
C TRP A 26 2.53 0.34 -3.66
N GLY A 27 3.57 0.55 -2.85
CA GLY A 27 4.49 1.67 -3.04
C GLY A 27 5.57 1.39 -4.09
N GLY A 28 5.88 2.39 -4.91
CA GLY A 28 7.05 2.38 -5.81
C GLY A 28 7.62 3.78 -6.02
N PHE A 29 8.79 3.85 -6.67
CA PHE A 29 9.38 5.11 -7.14
C PHE A 29 9.34 5.18 -8.67
N ASN A 30 9.08 6.37 -9.19
CA ASN A 30 9.39 6.66 -10.58
C ASN A 30 10.90 6.95 -10.75
N TRP A 31 11.38 7.10 -11.99
CA TRP A 31 12.78 7.41 -12.29
C TRP A 31 13.27 8.77 -11.76
N ARG A 32 12.36 9.62 -11.26
CA ARG A 32 12.68 10.87 -10.57
C ARG A 32 12.72 10.68 -9.04
N LEU A 33 12.70 9.45 -8.55
CA LEU A 33 12.69 9.09 -7.12
C LEU A 33 11.50 9.68 -6.33
N ASN A 34 10.38 9.95 -7.02
CA ASN A 34 9.15 10.35 -6.33
C ASN A 34 8.32 9.13 -6.00
N PHE A 35 7.90 9.02 -4.74
CA PHE A 35 7.01 7.95 -4.29
C PHE A 35 5.67 8.04 -5.02
N ARG A 36 5.14 6.88 -5.42
CA ARG A 36 3.82 6.73 -6.05
C ARG A 36 3.18 5.40 -5.67
N TRP A 37 1.86 5.40 -5.66
CA TRP A 37 1.05 4.19 -5.56
C TRP A 37 0.88 3.56 -6.95
N TYR A 38 1.10 2.25 -7.03
CA TYR A 38 0.90 1.45 -8.24
C TYR A 38 -0.09 0.33 -7.96
N PRO A 39 -0.84 -0.15 -8.96
CA PRO A 39 -1.72 -1.31 -8.79
C PRO A 39 -0.89 -2.56 -8.51
N VAL A 40 -1.41 -3.41 -7.61
CA VAL A 40 -0.82 -4.71 -7.29
C VAL A 40 -0.89 -5.62 -8.52
N PRO A 41 0.23 -6.24 -8.94
CA PRO A 41 0.22 -7.18 -10.05
C PRO A 41 -0.45 -8.49 -9.65
N ASN A 42 -1.13 -9.13 -10.60
CA ASN A 42 -1.85 -10.39 -10.39
C ASN A 42 -0.98 -11.52 -9.78
N ARG A 43 0.34 -11.51 -10.01
CA ARG A 43 1.26 -12.47 -9.37
C ARG A 43 1.20 -12.46 -7.84
N GLU A 44 0.99 -11.30 -7.22
CA GLU A 44 0.92 -11.19 -5.76
C GLU A 44 -0.41 -11.72 -5.23
N GLU A 45 -1.50 -11.49 -5.97
CA GLU A 45 -2.81 -12.08 -5.68
C GLU A 45 -2.75 -13.61 -5.74
N ILE A 46 -2.13 -14.17 -6.77
CA ILE A 46 -1.90 -15.62 -6.88
C ILE A 46 -1.02 -16.13 -5.72
N ARG A 47 0.07 -15.42 -5.38
CA ARG A 47 0.96 -15.81 -4.27
C ARG A 47 0.22 -15.86 -2.93
N ARG A 48 -0.71 -14.93 -2.72
CA ARG A 48 -1.56 -14.85 -1.53
C ARG A 48 -2.76 -15.79 -1.59
N ASN A 49 -2.94 -16.55 -2.66
CA ASN A 49 -4.14 -17.37 -2.89
C ASN A 49 -5.43 -16.54 -2.72
N TYR A 50 -5.41 -15.28 -3.16
CA TYR A 50 -6.51 -14.32 -3.00
C TYR A 50 -6.95 -14.10 -1.54
N ASP A 51 -6.10 -14.39 -0.56
CA ASP A 51 -6.35 -14.11 0.86
C ASP A 51 -5.79 -12.73 1.23
N HIS A 52 -6.71 -11.80 1.49
CA HIS A 52 -6.37 -10.41 1.77
C HIS A 52 -5.83 -10.20 3.20
N SER A 53 -5.95 -11.20 4.08
CA SER A 53 -5.36 -11.17 5.43
C SER A 53 -3.85 -11.42 5.41
N LEU A 54 -3.32 -12.01 4.34
CA LEU A 54 -1.89 -12.25 4.20
C LEU A 54 -1.13 -10.97 3.81
N PRO A 55 0.13 -10.78 4.26
CA PRO A 55 0.93 -9.62 3.91
C PRO A 55 1.14 -9.44 2.40
N LEU A 56 0.96 -8.21 1.94
CA LEU A 56 1.33 -7.76 0.60
C LEU A 56 2.82 -7.39 0.58
N LEU A 57 3.59 -7.97 -0.35
CA LEU A 57 5.00 -7.63 -0.51
C LEU A 57 5.12 -6.35 -1.33
N SER A 58 5.48 -5.25 -0.68
CA SER A 58 5.65 -3.96 -1.35
C SER A 58 7.13 -3.65 -1.60
N PRO A 59 7.52 -3.21 -2.81
CA PRO A 59 8.90 -2.82 -3.10
C PRO A 59 9.40 -1.66 -2.24
N THR A 60 8.50 -0.73 -1.90
CA THR A 60 8.81 0.47 -1.12
C THR A 60 7.60 0.86 -0.28
N MET A 61 7.81 1.67 0.75
CA MET A 61 6.76 2.15 1.67
C MET A 61 6.70 3.67 1.64
N ALA A 62 5.53 4.24 1.99
CA ALA A 62 5.38 5.70 2.12
C ALA A 62 6.32 6.29 3.20
N GLY A 63 6.61 5.52 4.25
CA GLY A 63 7.63 5.84 5.26
C GLY A 63 7.12 6.49 6.55
N GLY A 64 5.89 7.01 6.57
CA GLY A 64 5.35 7.70 7.76
C GLY A 64 4.76 6.79 8.84
N LEU A 65 4.30 5.58 8.48
CA LEU A 65 3.58 4.65 9.36
C LEU A 65 4.14 3.24 9.21
N PHE A 66 4.80 2.72 10.24
CA PHE A 66 5.36 1.35 10.25
C PHE A 66 5.71 0.86 11.66
N THR A 67 5.93 -0.45 11.78
CA THR A 67 6.46 -1.15 12.97
C THR A 67 7.50 -2.18 12.59
#